data_AF-A0A2E2IKY6-F1
#
_entry.id   AF-A0A2E2IKY6-F1
#
_cell.length_a   1.000
_cell.length_b   1.000
_cell.length_c   1.000
_cell.angle_alpha   90.00
_cell.angle_beta   90.00
_cell.angle_gamma   90.00
#
_symmetry.space_group_name_H-M   'P 1'
#
loop_
_entity.id
_entity.type
_entity.pdbx_description
1 polymer ?
#
loop_
_entity_poly.entity_id
_entity_poly.type
_entity_poly.pdbx_seq_one_letter_code
_entity_poly.pdbx_strand_id
1 'polypeptide(L)'
;MTTNEEDDVLEGCAGLPIKAAMHPFSVDFLAGCKKFAELAKQTDSEKEVMIYSTSSIVNAACYLEAKLNEEIAISRMFFNECSREGKRWGEIKESERHTSVPEKWNRISSLTGGRKWSHGEAPFQSFETITSLRNELVHYKGDLLGKDEAPSRRIEALMRQLGIKSEASWGEDECSSWVTDLLSNPDVARWVAVKITSFDRQYYDLMHRKP
;
A
#
# COMPACT_ATOMS: atom_id res chain seq x y z
N MET A 1 -58.03 14.28 -18.18
CA MET A 1 -57.50 13.03 -18.76
C MET A 1 -56.28 13.40 -19.55
N THR A 2 -55.04 13.12 -19.18
CA THR A 2 -54.47 12.33 -18.08
C THR A 2 -53.04 12.87 -17.99
N THR A 3 -52.67 13.41 -16.83
CA THR A 3 -51.27 13.68 -16.49
C THR A 3 -50.61 12.31 -16.27
N ASN A 4 -49.72 11.93 -17.19
CA ASN A 4 -48.81 10.82 -16.94
C ASN A 4 -47.77 11.32 -15.95
N GLU A 5 -48.01 11.07 -14.66
CA GLU A 5 -46.98 11.03 -13.66
C GLU A 5 -46.11 9.80 -13.98
N GLU A 6 -44.95 10.04 -14.58
CA GLU A 6 -43.90 9.04 -14.60
C GLU A 6 -43.40 8.89 -13.16
N ASP A 7 -43.78 7.76 -12.55
CA ASP A 7 -43.25 7.28 -11.28
C ASP A 7 -41.72 7.13 -11.42
N ASP A 8 -41.01 8.18 -11.01
CA ASP A 8 -39.56 8.18 -10.83
C ASP A 8 -39.27 7.29 -9.61
N VAL A 9 -39.05 6.00 -9.89
CA VAL A 9 -38.69 5.01 -8.88
C VAL A 9 -37.38 5.46 -8.24
N LEU A 10 -37.48 5.98 -7.01
CA LEU A 10 -36.34 6.37 -6.18
C LEU A 10 -35.46 5.14 -5.90
N GLU A 11 -34.52 4.86 -6.80
CA GLU A 11 -33.46 3.87 -6.59
C GLU A 11 -32.48 4.39 -5.53
N GLY A 12 -32.78 4.08 -4.27
CA GLY A 12 -31.90 4.34 -3.15
C GLY A 12 -32.18 3.39 -1.99
N CYS A 13 -31.13 2.99 -1.27
CA CYS A 13 -31.29 2.33 0.02
C CYS A 13 -32.07 3.26 0.96
N ALA A 14 -33.28 2.84 1.36
CA ALA A 14 -34.18 3.55 2.27
C ALA A 14 -34.68 4.94 1.78
N GLY A 15 -34.82 5.14 0.46
CA GLY A 15 -35.50 6.33 -0.08
C GLY A 15 -34.71 7.64 0.00
N LEU A 16 -33.41 7.57 0.26
CA LEU A 16 -32.49 8.70 0.15
C LEU A 16 -31.72 8.63 -1.18
N PRO A 17 -31.48 9.76 -1.86
CA PRO A 17 -30.69 9.76 -3.09
C PRO A 17 -29.27 9.29 -2.80
N ILE A 18 -28.77 8.34 -3.59
CA ILE A 18 -27.37 7.89 -3.54
C ILE A 18 -26.50 9.08 -3.93
N LYS A 19 -25.81 9.67 -2.95
CA LYS A 19 -24.97 10.87 -3.19
C LYS A 19 -23.61 10.54 -3.80
N ALA A 20 -23.11 9.32 -3.58
CA ALA A 20 -21.93 8.79 -4.24
C ALA A 20 -21.81 7.27 -4.02
N ALA A 21 -21.13 6.59 -4.94
CA ALA A 21 -20.65 5.22 -4.77
C ALA A 21 -19.13 5.24 -4.65
N MET A 22 -18.56 4.38 -3.82
CA MET A 22 -17.12 4.26 -3.62
C MET A 22 -16.71 2.79 -3.71
N HIS A 23 -15.63 2.52 -4.45
CA HIS A 23 -15.00 1.21 -4.49
C HIS A 23 -13.81 1.17 -3.52
N PRO A 24 -13.74 0.20 -2.59
CA PRO A 24 -12.67 0.12 -1.61
C PRO A 24 -11.42 -0.57 -2.20
N PHE A 25 -10.67 0.14 -3.04
CA PHE A 25 -9.44 -0.35 -3.67
C PHE A 25 -8.39 -0.87 -2.67
N SER A 26 -8.36 -0.35 -1.44
CA SER A 26 -7.48 -0.86 -0.38
C SER A 26 -7.73 -2.34 -0.10
N VAL A 27 -8.98 -2.79 -0.14
CA VAL A 27 -9.34 -4.21 0.05
C VAL A 27 -8.79 -5.05 -1.09
N ASP A 28 -8.94 -4.58 -2.33
CA ASP A 28 -8.42 -5.26 -3.52
C ASP A 28 -6.90 -5.35 -3.51
N PHE A 29 -6.20 -4.25 -3.20
CA PHE A 29 -4.75 -4.24 -3.10
C PHE A 29 -4.24 -5.17 -2.00
N LEU A 30 -4.91 -5.23 -0.85
CA LEU A 30 -4.56 -6.18 0.21
C LEU A 30 -4.79 -7.63 -0.23
N ALA A 31 -5.92 -7.91 -0.89
CA ALA A 31 -6.24 -9.23 -1.40
C ALA A 31 -5.26 -9.66 -2.50
N GLY A 32 -4.93 -8.77 -3.42
CA GLY A 32 -3.94 -8.98 -4.48
C GLY A 32 -2.55 -9.29 -3.91
N CYS A 33 -2.10 -8.50 -2.93
CA CYS A 33 -0.83 -8.74 -2.24
C CYS A 33 -0.76 -10.16 -1.64
N LYS A 34 -1.81 -10.59 -0.93
CA LYS A 34 -1.92 -11.94 -0.35
C LYS A 34 -1.95 -13.02 -1.42
N LYS A 35 -2.74 -12.81 -2.48
CA LYS A 35 -2.89 -13.78 -3.58
C LYS A 35 -1.56 -14.01 -4.29
N PHE A 36 -0.83 -12.95 -4.63
CA PHE A 36 0.47 -13.07 -5.28
C PHE A 36 1.54 -13.69 -4.37
N ALA A 37 1.51 -13.41 -3.06
CA ALA A 37 2.40 -14.09 -2.12
C ALA A 37 2.15 -15.61 -2.05
N GLU A 38 0.89 -16.04 -2.12
CA GLU A 38 0.56 -17.46 -2.18
C GLU A 38 0.99 -18.08 -3.52
N LEU A 39 0.74 -17.40 -4.64
CA LEU A 39 1.16 -17.88 -5.97
C LEU A 39 2.70 -18.01 -6.08
N ALA A 40 3.45 -17.07 -5.51
CA ALA A 40 4.92 -17.11 -5.45
C ALA A 40 5.44 -18.38 -4.74
N LYS A 41 4.70 -18.89 -3.75
CA LYS A 41 5.07 -20.11 -3.02
C LYS A 41 4.70 -21.40 -3.76
N GLN A 42 3.72 -21.35 -4.65
CA GLN A 42 3.15 -22.52 -5.33
C GLN A 42 3.80 -22.82 -6.67
N THR A 43 4.58 -21.89 -7.23
CA THR A 43 5.26 -22.06 -8.50
C THR A 43 6.72 -22.49 -8.31
N ASP A 44 7.18 -23.36 -9.21
CA ASP A 44 8.59 -23.74 -9.34
C ASP A 44 9.33 -22.85 -10.35
N SER A 45 8.62 -21.95 -11.06
CA SER A 45 9.19 -21.07 -12.07
C SER A 45 9.75 -19.81 -11.43
N GLU A 46 11.06 -19.65 -11.45
CA GLU A 46 11.75 -18.47 -10.91
C GLU A 46 11.20 -17.16 -11.48
N LYS A 47 10.93 -17.14 -12.80
CA LYS A 47 10.34 -15.99 -13.48
C LYS A 47 8.94 -15.64 -12.95
N GLU A 48 8.12 -16.65 -12.65
CA GLU A 48 6.81 -16.42 -12.06
C GLU A 48 6.93 -15.92 -10.62
N VAL A 49 7.87 -16.47 -9.82
CA VAL A 49 8.17 -15.95 -8.48
C VAL A 49 8.51 -14.47 -8.54
N MET A 50 9.38 -14.05 -9.47
CA MET A 50 9.72 -12.64 -9.64
C MET A 50 8.51 -11.75 -9.98
N ILE A 51 7.64 -12.20 -10.89
CA ILE A 51 6.41 -11.49 -11.27
C ILE A 51 5.48 -11.34 -10.06
N TYR A 52 5.29 -12.42 -9.30
CA TYR A 52 4.40 -12.44 -8.16
C TYR A 52 4.97 -11.63 -6.98
N SER A 53 6.28 -11.70 -6.71
CA SER A 53 6.98 -10.88 -5.72
C SER A 53 6.84 -9.39 -6.04
N THR A 54 7.13 -8.99 -7.29
CA THR A 54 6.95 -7.61 -7.76
C THR A 54 5.50 -7.15 -7.58
N SER A 55 4.55 -7.97 -8.03
CA SER A 55 3.13 -7.67 -7.92
C SER A 55 2.69 -7.51 -6.46
N SER A 56 3.18 -8.36 -5.56
CA SER A 56 2.88 -8.27 -4.13
C SER A 56 3.42 -6.99 -3.51
N ILE A 57 4.65 -6.59 -3.84
CA ILE A 57 5.27 -5.33 -3.38
C ILE A 57 4.47 -4.11 -3.85
N VAL A 58 4.12 -4.05 -5.13
CA VAL A 58 3.35 -2.92 -5.71
C VAL A 58 1.97 -2.83 -5.06
N ASN A 59 1.25 -3.94 -4.96
CA ASN A 59 -0.07 -3.97 -4.32
C ASN A 59 0.02 -3.52 -2.84
N ALA A 60 1.02 -3.99 -2.09
CA ALA A 60 1.20 -3.56 -0.71
C ALA A 60 1.54 -2.07 -0.57
N ALA A 61 2.35 -1.50 -1.46
CA ALA A 61 2.64 -0.07 -1.46
C ALA A 61 1.39 0.77 -1.79
N CYS A 62 0.56 0.31 -2.73
CA CYS A 62 -0.70 0.98 -3.10
C CYS A 62 -1.77 0.89 -1.99
N TYR A 63 -1.80 -0.20 -1.22
CA TYR A 63 -2.80 -0.43 -0.17
C TYR A 63 -3.00 0.79 0.75
N LEU A 64 -1.91 1.30 1.35
CA LEU A 64 -2.05 2.33 2.38
C LEU A 64 -2.46 3.67 1.77
N GLU A 65 -1.95 3.98 0.59
CA GLU A 65 -2.35 5.20 -0.11
C GLU A 65 -3.83 5.16 -0.49
N ALA A 66 -4.31 4.04 -1.03
CA ALA A 66 -5.73 3.81 -1.29
C ALA A 66 -6.56 3.95 -0.01
N LYS A 67 -6.12 3.32 1.08
CA LYS A 67 -6.82 3.34 2.37
C LYS A 67 -6.97 4.76 2.92
N LEU A 68 -5.91 5.56 2.89
CA LEU A 68 -5.97 6.96 3.34
C LEU A 68 -6.87 7.81 2.45
N ASN A 69 -6.84 7.58 1.13
CA ASN A 69 -7.72 8.30 0.19
C ASN A 69 -9.20 7.93 0.40
N GLU A 70 -9.49 6.67 0.70
CA GLU A 70 -10.83 6.19 1.09
C GLU A 70 -11.31 6.86 2.38
N GLU A 71 -10.48 6.93 3.42
CA GLU A 71 -10.83 7.61 4.68
C GLU A 71 -11.17 9.10 4.45
N ILE A 72 -10.39 9.80 3.61
CA ILE A 72 -10.68 11.19 3.23
C ILE A 72 -12.01 11.28 2.49
N ALA A 73 -12.24 10.39 1.51
CA ALA A 73 -13.46 10.39 0.71
C ALA A 73 -14.70 10.12 1.58
N ILE A 74 -14.66 9.07 2.41
CA ILE A 74 -15.70 8.72 3.37
C ILE A 74 -15.97 9.91 4.29
N SER A 75 -14.93 10.47 4.91
CA SER A 75 -15.10 11.57 5.87
C SER A 75 -15.79 12.79 5.24
N ARG A 76 -15.47 13.11 3.98
CA ARG A 76 -16.15 14.19 3.25
C ARG A 76 -17.62 13.90 2.93
N MET A 77 -18.01 12.64 2.80
CA MET A 77 -19.42 12.26 2.63
C MET A 77 -20.21 12.40 3.95
N PHE A 78 -19.55 12.18 5.08
CA PHE A 78 -20.18 12.23 6.41
C PHE A 78 -20.23 13.64 7.02
N PHE A 79 -19.19 14.46 6.84
CA PHE A 79 -19.12 15.80 7.42
C PHE A 79 -19.64 16.86 6.44
N ASN A 80 -20.53 17.74 6.92
CA ASN A 80 -21.00 18.89 6.15
C ASN A 80 -19.82 19.82 5.82
N GLU A 81 -19.67 20.23 4.55
CA GLU A 81 -18.56 21.08 4.08
C GLU A 81 -18.48 22.44 4.80
N CYS A 82 -19.60 22.97 5.30
CA CYS A 82 -19.64 24.21 6.08
C CYS A 82 -19.22 24.02 7.54
N SER A 83 -19.22 22.78 8.05
CA SER A 83 -18.79 22.48 9.42
C SER A 83 -17.27 22.61 9.58
N ARG A 84 -16.81 22.80 10.82
CA ARG A 84 -15.36 22.88 11.11
C ARG A 84 -14.64 21.61 10.69
N GLU A 85 -15.24 20.45 10.97
CA GLU A 85 -14.71 19.13 10.61
C GLU A 85 -14.68 18.96 9.09
N GLY A 86 -15.75 19.33 8.38
CA GLY A 86 -15.81 19.28 6.91
C GLY A 86 -14.73 20.13 6.23
N LYS A 87 -14.48 21.35 6.73
CA LYS A 87 -13.40 22.22 6.22
C LYS A 87 -12.02 21.58 6.39
N ARG A 88 -11.73 21.00 7.56
CA ARG A 88 -10.44 20.32 7.83
C ARG A 88 -10.21 19.13 6.89
N TRP A 89 -11.25 18.34 6.61
CA TRP A 89 -11.16 17.25 5.62
C TRP A 89 -11.02 17.77 4.18
N GLY A 90 -11.64 18.91 3.86
CA GLY A 90 -11.45 19.63 2.59
C GLY A 90 -9.99 20.03 2.36
N GLU A 91 -9.35 20.64 3.35
CA GLU A 91 -7.93 21.04 3.29
C GLU A 91 -6.98 19.85 3.04
N ILE A 92 -7.25 18.70 3.68
CA ILE A 92 -6.49 17.48 3.43
C ILE A 92 -6.68 17.03 1.98
N LYS A 93 -7.92 17.02 1.48
CA LYS A 93 -8.22 16.62 0.09
C LYS A 93 -7.54 17.51 -0.94
N GLU A 94 -7.53 18.83 -0.74
CA GLU A 94 -6.91 19.78 -1.66
C GLU A 94 -5.40 19.58 -1.79
N SER A 95 -4.75 19.15 -0.73
CA SER A 95 -3.30 18.95 -0.67
C SER A 95 -2.85 17.50 -0.90
N GLU A 96 -3.78 16.55 -0.98
CA GLU A 96 -3.48 15.11 -0.95
C GLU A 96 -2.54 14.63 -2.06
N ARG A 97 -2.59 15.28 -3.24
CA ARG A 97 -1.81 14.92 -4.44
C ARG A 97 -0.32 15.27 -4.32
N HIS A 98 0.01 16.17 -3.39
CA HIS A 98 1.37 16.67 -3.17
C HIS A 98 1.96 16.23 -1.84
N THR A 99 1.18 15.51 -1.02
CA THR A 99 1.62 14.99 0.28
C THR A 99 2.08 13.55 0.18
N SER A 100 3.20 13.25 0.82
CA SER A 100 3.65 11.88 1.04
C SER A 100 2.68 11.09 1.93
N VAL A 101 2.76 9.76 1.88
CA VAL A 101 1.95 8.87 2.75
C VAL A 101 2.13 9.18 4.25
N PRO A 102 3.35 9.38 4.80
CA PRO A 102 3.52 9.77 6.20
C PRO A 102 2.86 11.11 6.56
N GLU A 103 2.95 12.11 5.67
CA GLU A 103 2.31 13.41 5.90
C GLU A 103 0.78 13.30 5.87
N LYS A 104 0.24 12.55 4.90
CA LYS A 104 -1.20 12.27 4.78
C LYS A 104 -1.70 11.53 6.03
N TRP A 105 -0.98 10.50 6.47
CA TRP A 105 -1.25 9.80 7.73
C TRP A 105 -1.31 10.76 8.92
N ASN A 106 -0.28 11.59 9.11
CA ASN A 106 -0.19 12.50 10.25
C ASN A 106 -1.32 13.53 10.28
N ARG A 107 -1.75 14.01 9.10
CA ARG A 107 -2.90 14.92 8.99
C ARG A 107 -4.19 14.22 9.39
N ILE A 108 -4.45 13.04 8.83
CA ILE A 108 -5.64 12.24 9.14
C ILE A 108 -5.66 11.88 10.63
N SER A 109 -4.56 11.36 11.18
CA SER A 109 -4.48 10.94 12.58
C SER A 109 -4.68 12.10 13.55
N SER A 110 -4.29 13.32 13.18
CA SER A 110 -4.59 14.53 13.96
C SER A 110 -6.08 14.90 14.01
N LEU A 111 -6.87 14.47 13.03
CA LEU A 111 -8.33 14.66 13.01
C LEU A 111 -9.05 13.56 13.78
N THR A 112 -8.54 12.33 13.68
CA THR A 112 -9.18 11.13 14.23
C THR A 112 -8.70 10.75 15.62
N GLY A 113 -7.67 11.43 16.15
CA GLY A 113 -7.10 11.16 17.46
C GLY A 113 -6.13 9.97 17.50
N GLY A 114 -5.63 9.53 16.34
CA GLY A 114 -4.65 8.47 16.22
C GLY A 114 -3.23 8.90 16.51
N ARG A 115 -2.29 7.96 16.38
CA ARG A 115 -0.87 8.20 16.59
C ARG A 115 -0.18 8.77 15.34
N LYS A 116 0.92 9.49 15.54
CA LYS A 116 1.77 9.96 14.43
C LYS A 116 2.56 8.80 13.80
N TRP A 117 2.93 8.98 12.54
CA TRP A 117 3.86 8.12 11.82
C TRP A 117 5.21 8.07 12.54
N SER A 118 5.73 6.88 12.76
CA SER A 118 7.01 6.64 13.45
C SER A 118 7.95 5.84 12.56
N HIS A 119 8.91 6.52 11.91
CA HIS A 119 9.81 5.93 10.90
C HIS A 119 10.63 4.72 11.40
N GLY A 120 10.89 4.65 12.71
CA GLY A 120 11.72 3.61 13.32
C GLY A 120 10.96 2.43 13.90
N GLU A 121 9.62 2.46 13.91
CA GLU A 121 8.82 1.50 14.67
C GLU A 121 7.83 0.75 13.79
N ALA A 122 7.54 -0.50 14.18
CA ALA A 122 6.49 -1.27 13.54
C ALA A 122 5.10 -0.66 13.82
N PRO A 123 4.16 -0.71 12.84
CA PRO A 123 4.30 -1.33 11.53
C PRO A 123 4.82 -0.36 10.43
N PHE A 124 5.05 0.91 10.75
CA PHE A 124 5.47 1.96 9.80
C PHE A 124 6.82 1.67 9.15
N GLN A 125 7.81 1.25 9.94
CA GLN A 125 9.14 0.88 9.42
C GLN A 125 9.05 -0.21 8.33
N SER A 126 8.19 -1.22 8.53
CA SER A 126 7.99 -2.28 7.54
C SER A 126 7.35 -1.75 6.26
N PHE A 127 6.38 -0.84 6.39
CA PHE A 127 5.76 -0.19 5.24
C PHE A 127 6.75 0.69 4.45
N GLU A 128 7.68 1.37 5.14
CA GLU A 128 8.73 2.13 4.47
C GLU A 128 9.66 1.23 3.65
N THR A 129 10.04 0.07 4.18
CA THR A 129 10.81 -0.91 3.41
C THR A 129 10.05 -1.36 2.17
N ILE A 130 8.75 -1.65 2.28
CA ILE A 130 7.90 -1.99 1.12
C ILE A 130 7.86 -0.85 0.09
N THR A 131 7.73 0.39 0.55
CA THR A 131 7.71 1.56 -0.32
C THR A 131 9.05 1.80 -0.99
N SER A 132 10.16 1.60 -0.26
CA SER A 132 11.52 1.66 -0.83
C SER A 132 11.70 0.59 -1.92
N LEU A 133 11.26 -0.65 -1.69
CA LEU A 133 11.27 -1.70 -2.73
C LEU A 133 10.49 -1.25 -3.96
N ARG A 134 9.23 -0.81 -3.79
CA ARG A 134 8.40 -0.35 -4.91
C ARG A 134 9.09 0.76 -5.70
N ASN A 135 9.69 1.74 -5.01
CA ASN A 135 10.35 2.86 -5.67
C ASN A 135 11.56 2.42 -6.48
N GLU A 136 12.41 1.53 -5.96
CA GLU A 136 13.56 1.00 -6.70
C GLU A 136 13.12 0.11 -7.89
N LEU A 137 11.99 -0.59 -7.79
CA LEU A 137 11.45 -1.38 -8.90
C LEU A 137 10.83 -0.50 -10.00
N VAL A 138 10.10 0.54 -9.63
CA VAL A 138 9.40 1.44 -10.58
C VAL A 138 10.34 2.48 -11.19
N HIS A 139 11.29 2.97 -10.42
CA HIS A 139 12.28 3.97 -10.83
C HIS A 139 13.67 3.35 -10.97
N TYR A 140 13.71 2.12 -11.48
CA TYR A 140 14.94 1.34 -11.62
C TYR A 140 15.99 2.09 -12.44
N LYS A 141 17.14 2.34 -11.83
CA LYS A 141 18.25 3.09 -12.44
C LYS A 141 19.24 2.23 -13.21
N GLY A 142 19.24 0.92 -12.96
CA GLY A 142 20.21 0.00 -13.57
C GLY A 142 21.64 0.19 -13.05
N ASP A 143 21.80 0.68 -11.82
CA ASP A 143 23.12 0.84 -11.20
C ASP A 143 23.84 -0.51 -11.07
N LEU A 144 25.12 -0.55 -11.44
CA LEU A 144 25.99 -1.72 -11.27
C LEU A 144 26.40 -1.80 -9.80
N LEU A 145 25.81 -2.75 -9.08
CA LEU A 145 26.12 -3.02 -7.68
C LEU A 145 27.04 -4.24 -7.56
N GLY A 146 27.87 -4.25 -6.51
CA GLY A 146 28.71 -5.39 -6.18
C GLY A 146 27.91 -6.61 -5.73
N LYS A 147 28.61 -7.73 -5.54
CA LYS A 147 28.02 -8.95 -5.00
C LYS A 147 27.44 -8.68 -3.60
N ASP A 148 26.21 -9.14 -3.36
CA ASP A 148 25.46 -8.94 -2.11
C ASP A 148 25.14 -7.46 -1.78
N GLU A 149 25.35 -6.52 -2.71
CA GLU A 149 24.98 -5.12 -2.51
C GLU A 149 23.52 -4.86 -2.93
N ALA A 150 22.91 -3.85 -2.30
CA ALA A 150 21.55 -3.42 -2.56
C ALA A 150 21.48 -1.90 -2.75
N PRO A 151 20.49 -1.38 -3.50
CA PRO A 151 20.40 0.06 -3.83
C PRO A 151 20.10 0.95 -2.62
N SER A 152 19.68 0.35 -1.48
CA SER A 152 19.52 1.09 -0.23
C SER A 152 19.74 0.20 0.99
N ARG A 153 20.16 0.82 2.10
CA ARG A 153 20.32 0.16 3.41
C ARG A 153 19.07 -0.57 3.90
N ARG A 154 17.87 -0.08 3.52
CA ARG A 154 16.60 -0.75 3.89
C ARG A 154 16.43 -2.08 3.16
N ILE A 155 16.78 -2.11 1.88
CA ILE A 155 16.70 -3.33 1.05
C ILE A 155 17.80 -4.30 1.46
N GLU A 156 19.02 -3.81 1.71
CA GLU A 156 20.12 -4.61 2.24
C GLU A 156 19.73 -5.29 3.58
N ALA A 157 19.12 -4.53 4.50
CA ALA A 157 18.66 -5.07 5.77
C ALA A 157 17.58 -6.14 5.60
N LEU A 158 16.69 -5.98 4.61
CA LEU A 158 15.68 -7.00 4.27
C LEU A 158 16.33 -8.27 3.70
N MET A 159 17.26 -8.14 2.75
CA MET A 159 17.98 -9.29 2.19
C MET A 159 18.67 -10.09 3.29
N ARG A 160 19.38 -9.40 4.19
CA ARG A 160 20.00 -10.02 5.37
C ARG A 160 18.98 -10.70 6.29
N GLN A 161 17.84 -10.04 6.56
CA GLN A 161 16.78 -10.60 7.39
C GLN A 161 16.22 -11.91 6.81
N LEU A 162 16.13 -12.00 5.49
CA LEU A 162 15.62 -13.17 4.77
C LEU A 162 16.71 -14.18 4.39
N GLY A 163 17.98 -13.91 4.71
CA GLY A 163 19.09 -14.78 4.37
C GLY A 163 19.40 -14.84 2.87
N ILE A 164 18.98 -13.84 2.10
CA ILE A 164 19.20 -13.75 0.65
C ILE A 164 20.66 -13.37 0.40
N LYS A 165 21.34 -14.16 -0.43
CA LYS A 165 22.72 -13.95 -0.87
C LYS A 165 22.80 -14.20 -2.36
N SER A 166 23.72 -13.51 -3.01
CA SER A 166 23.92 -13.62 -4.45
C SER A 166 24.63 -14.93 -4.82
N GLU A 167 24.00 -15.69 -5.71
CA GLU A 167 24.56 -16.93 -6.25
C GLU A 167 25.55 -16.69 -7.39
N ALA A 168 25.65 -15.47 -7.92
CA ALA A 168 26.55 -15.12 -9.01
C ALA A 168 28.01 -15.52 -8.70
N SER A 169 28.59 -16.32 -9.58
CA SER A 169 30.03 -16.52 -9.70
C SER A 169 30.56 -15.50 -10.72
N TRP A 170 31.68 -14.84 -10.44
CA TRP A 170 32.25 -13.80 -11.31
C TRP A 170 32.85 -14.35 -12.62
N GLY A 171 32.36 -15.50 -13.10
CA GLY A 171 32.67 -16.06 -14.42
C GLY A 171 31.74 -15.42 -15.46
N GLU A 172 32.32 -15.01 -16.58
CA GLU A 172 31.68 -14.33 -17.71
C GLU A 172 30.29 -14.92 -18.06
N ASP A 173 29.22 -14.19 -17.71
CA ASP A 173 27.78 -14.34 -18.00
C ASP A 173 26.82 -14.42 -16.79
N GLU A 174 27.29 -14.62 -15.55
CA GLU A 174 26.39 -14.65 -14.38
C GLU A 174 26.17 -13.26 -13.74
N CYS A 175 25.43 -12.40 -14.43
CA CYS A 175 24.97 -11.12 -13.87
C CYS A 175 23.78 -11.33 -12.93
N SER A 176 23.99 -11.84 -11.70
CA SER A 176 22.94 -11.69 -10.68
C SER A 176 22.91 -10.25 -10.18
N SER A 177 21.71 -9.68 -10.12
CA SER A 177 21.45 -8.37 -9.56
C SER A 177 20.68 -8.53 -8.27
N TRP A 178 20.71 -7.51 -7.40
CA TRP A 178 19.84 -7.45 -6.23
C TRP A 178 18.36 -7.69 -6.59
N VAL A 179 17.94 -7.36 -7.82
CA VAL A 179 16.59 -7.59 -8.33
C VAL A 179 16.33 -9.09 -8.49
N THR A 180 17.24 -9.79 -9.16
CA THR A 180 17.13 -11.25 -9.35
C THR A 180 17.20 -11.96 -8.00
N ASP A 181 18.25 -11.72 -7.22
CA ASP A 181 18.47 -12.36 -5.91
C ASP A 181 17.29 -12.17 -4.95
N LEU A 182 16.71 -10.95 -4.93
CA LEU A 182 15.61 -10.63 -4.04
C LEU A 182 14.28 -11.15 -4.57
N LEU A 183 13.93 -10.88 -5.82
CA LEU A 183 12.59 -11.16 -6.33
C LEU A 183 12.37 -12.64 -6.67
N SER A 184 13.43 -13.39 -6.97
CA SER A 184 13.35 -14.84 -7.17
C SER A 184 13.11 -15.61 -5.88
N ASN A 185 13.31 -14.97 -4.72
CA ASN A 185 13.04 -15.58 -3.43
C ASN A 185 11.55 -15.39 -3.03
N PRO A 186 10.75 -16.48 -2.92
CA PRO A 186 9.33 -16.38 -2.60
C PRO A 186 9.06 -15.85 -1.18
N ASP A 187 10.05 -15.90 -0.28
CA ASP A 187 9.91 -15.35 1.07
C ASP A 187 9.78 -13.83 1.10
N VAL A 188 10.21 -13.13 0.04
CA VAL A 188 9.97 -11.68 -0.08
C VAL A 188 8.47 -11.41 -0.20
N ALA A 189 7.77 -12.07 -1.13
CA ALA A 189 6.33 -11.89 -1.31
C ALA A 189 5.57 -12.27 -0.03
N ARG A 190 5.98 -13.37 0.62
CA ARG A 190 5.43 -13.80 1.92
C ARG A 190 5.64 -12.75 3.01
N TRP A 191 6.85 -12.21 3.14
CA TRP A 191 7.16 -11.17 4.11
C TRP A 191 6.29 -9.94 3.90
N VAL A 192 6.17 -9.46 2.66
CA VAL A 192 5.33 -8.29 2.30
C VAL A 192 3.88 -8.53 2.72
N ALA A 193 3.30 -9.67 2.34
CA ALA A 193 1.92 -10.02 2.67
C ALA A 193 1.68 -10.09 4.19
N VAL A 194 2.63 -10.66 4.95
CA VAL A 194 2.55 -10.71 6.42
C VAL A 194 2.59 -9.30 7.02
N LYS A 195 3.52 -8.46 6.57
CA LYS A 195 3.66 -7.09 7.11
C LYS A 195 2.46 -6.22 6.81
N ILE A 196 1.95 -6.24 5.57
CA ILE A 196 0.80 -5.42 5.20
C ILE A 196 -0.49 -5.92 5.87
N THR A 197 -0.66 -7.23 6.03
CA THR A 197 -1.79 -7.80 6.78
C THR A 197 -1.73 -7.44 8.26
N SER A 198 -0.53 -7.44 8.85
CA SER A 198 -0.33 -7.00 10.23
C SER A 198 -0.61 -5.50 10.40
N PHE A 199 -0.21 -4.68 9.43
CA PHE A 199 -0.55 -3.26 9.39
C PHE A 199 -2.06 -3.06 9.34
N ASP A 200 -2.76 -3.72 8.41
CA ASP A 200 -4.21 -3.64 8.23
C ASP A 200 -4.98 -3.99 9.51
N ARG A 201 -4.59 -5.08 10.19
CA ARG A 201 -5.20 -5.49 11.46
C ARG A 201 -5.08 -4.45 12.58
N GLN A 202 -4.00 -3.66 12.56
CA GLN A 202 -3.76 -2.63 13.56
C GLN A 202 -4.27 -1.25 13.11
N TYR A 203 -4.64 -1.09 11.83
CA TYR A 203 -4.92 0.20 11.21
C TYR A 203 -5.87 1.05 12.05
N TYR A 204 -6.99 0.47 12.47
CA TYR A 204 -8.01 1.19 13.22
C TYR A 204 -7.49 1.69 14.57
N ASP A 205 -6.79 0.85 15.34
CA ASP A 205 -6.20 1.24 16.61
C ASP A 205 -5.16 2.35 16.40
N LEU A 206 -4.31 2.22 15.38
CA LEU A 206 -3.29 3.21 15.06
C LEU A 206 -3.88 4.56 14.66
N MET A 207 -5.00 4.54 13.93
CA MET A 207 -5.60 5.72 13.33
C MET A 207 -6.63 6.42 14.21
N HIS A 208 -7.35 5.70 15.08
CA HIS A 208 -8.48 6.25 15.83
C HIS A 208 -8.36 6.14 17.34
N ARG A 209 -7.40 5.36 17.85
CA ARG A 209 -7.22 5.21 19.29
C ARG A 209 -6.18 6.21 19.79
N LYS A 210 -6.58 6.97 20.82
CA LYS A 210 -5.65 7.88 21.52
C LYS A 210 -4.53 7.04 22.17
N PRO A 211 -3.27 7.45 21.99
CA PRO A 211 -2.12 6.80 22.64
C PRO A 211 -2.18 6.92 24.16
#